data_AF-A0ABC8V286-F1
#
_entry.id   AF-A0ABC8V286-F1
#
_cell.length_a   1.000
_cell.length_b   1.000
_cell.length_c   1.000
_cell.angle_alpha   90.00
_cell.angle_beta   90.00
_cell.angle_gamma   90.00
#
_symmetry.space_group_name_H-M   'P 1'
#
loop_
_entity.id
_entity.type
_entity.pdbx_description
1 polymer ?
#
loop_
_entity_poly.entity_id
_entity_poly.type
_entity_poly.pdbx_seq_one_letter_code
_entity_poly.pdbx_strand_id
1 'polypeptide(L)' 'GVCGCDRYITGSIRDVLRTIVKKDGYRGLVRGWLPRMLFHAPAAAICWSTYEAGKSFFQEIDSGSNNSNDT' A
#
# COMPACT_ATOMS: atom_id res chain seq x y z
N GLY A 1 13.00 -26.83 -31.77
CA GLY A 1 12.59 -26.40 -30.42
C GLY A 1 12.40 -24.91 -30.44
N VAL A 2 11.20 -24.43 -30.13
CA VAL A 2 10.88 -22.99 -30.17
C VAL A 2 11.55 -22.28 -29.00
N CYS A 3 12.72 -21.70 -29.26
CA CYS A 3 13.36 -20.76 -28.36
C CYS A 3 12.69 -19.39 -28.58
N GLY A 4 11.58 -19.17 -27.87
CA GLY A 4 10.93 -17.86 -27.79
C GLY A 4 11.52 -17.10 -26.61
N CYS A 5 12.68 -16.48 -26.80
CA CYS A 5 13.16 -15.46 -25.89
C CYS A 5 12.23 -14.24 -26.03
N ASP A 6 11.14 -14.17 -25.26
CA ASP A 6 10.35 -12.95 -25.07
C ASP A 6 11.19 -11.95 -24.25
N ARG A 7 12.19 -11.40 -24.94
CA ARG A 7 13.07 -10.37 -24.46
C ARG A 7 12.28 -9.07 -24.58
N TYR A 8 11.52 -8.73 -23.55
CA TYR A 8 10.96 -7.38 -23.33
C TYR A 8 12.10 -6.39 -23.05
N ILE A 9 13.03 -6.25 -24.01
CA ILE A 9 14.02 -5.18 -24.06
C ILE A 9 13.38 -4.04 -24.83
N THR A 10 12.59 -3.22 -24.12
CA THR A 10 12.40 -1.79 -24.41
C THR A 10 11.83 -1.14 -23.14
N GLY A 11 12.73 -0.80 -22.21
CA GLY A 11 12.77 0.40 -21.34
C GLY A 11 11.59 0.87 -20.47
N SER A 12 10.34 0.39 -20.60
CA SER A 12 9.22 1.00 -19.89
C SER A 12 8.13 0.01 -19.46
N ILE A 13 7.83 0.01 -18.15
CA ILE A 13 6.70 -0.71 -17.52
C ILE A 13 5.38 -0.44 -18.24
N ARG A 14 5.24 0.73 -18.86
CA ARG A 14 4.03 1.15 -19.57
C ARG A 14 3.74 0.31 -20.82
N ASP A 15 4.78 -0.18 -21.50
CA ASP A 15 4.65 -0.98 -22.72
C ASP A 15 4.18 -2.42 -22.39
N VAL A 16 4.77 -2.97 -21.34
CA VAL A 16 4.38 -4.27 -20.76
C VAL A 16 2.94 -4.22 -20.25
N LEU A 17 2.58 -3.20 -19.47
CA LEU A 17 1.21 -2.99 -18.98
C LEU A 17 0.21 -2.86 -20.14
N ARG A 18 0.54 -2.09 -21.19
CA ARG A 18 -0.32 -1.91 -22.35
C ARG A 18 -0.54 -3.23 -23.11
N THR A 19 0.48 -4.05 -23.22
CA THR A 19 0.40 -5.38 -23.84
C THR A 19 -0.47 -6.34 -23.02
N ILE A 20 -0.33 -6.34 -21.69
CA ILE A 20 -1.14 -7.16 -20.78
C ILE A 20 -2.61 -6.73 -20.82
N VAL A 21 -2.89 -5.42 -20.78
CA VAL A 21 -4.26 -4.90 -20.88
C VAL A 21 -4.89 -5.22 -22.23
N LYS A 22 -4.13 -5.23 -23.32
CA LYS A 22 -4.65 -5.58 -24.65
C LYS A 22 -4.97 -7.07 -24.78
N LYS A 23 -4.29 -7.96 -24.04
CA LYS A 23 -4.52 -9.41 -24.05
C LYS A 23 -5.59 -9.87 -23.05
N ASP A 24 -5.50 -9.45 -21.80
CA ASP A 24 -6.33 -9.94 -20.67
C ASP A 24 -7.27 -8.86 -20.09
N GLY A 25 -7.22 -7.64 -20.61
CA GLY A 25 -7.97 -6.50 -20.10
C GLY A 25 -7.44 -5.98 -18.77
N TYR A 26 -8.19 -5.03 -18.18
CA TYR A 26 -7.90 -4.49 -16.85
C TYR A 26 -7.97 -5.56 -15.73
N ARG A 27 -8.76 -6.63 -15.95
CA ARG A 27 -8.90 -7.75 -15.01
C ARG A 27 -7.61 -8.56 -14.86
N GLY A 28 -6.80 -8.66 -15.92
CA GLY A 28 -5.49 -9.33 -15.87
C GLY A 28 -4.51 -8.63 -14.92
N LEU A 29 -4.47 -7.29 -14.94
CA LEU A 29 -3.60 -6.50 -14.06
C LEU A 29 -4.00 -6.61 -12.59
N VAL A 30 -5.30 -6.51 -12.30
CA VAL A 30 -5.79 -6.54 -10.91
C VAL A 30 -5.65 -7.93 -10.29
N ARG A 31 -5.69 -9.03 -11.06
CA ARG A 31 -5.48 -10.39 -10.51
C ARG A 31 -4.08 -10.59 -9.94
N GLY A 32 -3.07 -9.86 -10.42
CA GLY A 32 -1.70 -9.91 -9.88
C GLY A 32 -1.44 -8.87 -8.77
N TRP A 33 -2.01 -7.68 -8.90
CA TRP A 33 -1.79 -6.59 -7.92
C TRP A 33 -2.63 -6.74 -6.64
N LEU A 34 -3.89 -7.21 -6.78
CA LEU A 34 -4.81 -7.40 -5.67
C LEU A 34 -4.27 -8.34 -4.57
N PRO A 35 -3.73 -9.54 -4.83
CA PRO A 35 -3.21 -10.41 -3.77
C PRO A 35 -2.06 -9.77 -2.99
N ARG A 36 -1.22 -8.95 -3.64
CA ARG A 36 -0.13 -8.22 -2.98
C ARG A 36 -0.66 -7.13 -2.05
N MET A 37 -1.70 -6.41 -2.46
CA MET A 37 -2.35 -5.41 -1.62
C MET A 37 -3.11 -6.04 -0.45
N LEU A 38 -3.82 -7.15 -0.68
CA LEU A 38 -4.53 -7.88 0.38
C LEU A 38 -3.59 -8.39 1.47
N PHE A 39 -2.38 -8.83 1.11
CA PHE A 39 -1.37 -9.23 2.08
C PHE A 39 -0.74 -8.07 2.85
N HIS A 40 -0.71 -6.87 2.27
CA HIS A 40 -0.16 -5.68 2.93
C HIS A 40 -1.19 -4.99 3.84
N ALA A 41 -2.48 -5.17 3.57
CA ALA A 41 -3.59 -4.63 4.35
C ALA A 41 -3.49 -4.87 5.87
N PRO A 42 -3.18 -6.07 6.39
CA PRO A 42 -3.08 -6.28 7.84
C PRO A 42 -1.95 -5.49 8.49
N ALA A 43 -0.78 -5.37 7.84
CA ALA A 43 0.33 -4.58 8.38
C ALA A 43 -0.02 -3.08 8.41
N ALA A 44 -0.64 -2.57 7.34
CA ALA A 44 -1.11 -1.19 7.26
C ALA A 44 -2.18 -0.88 8.32
N ALA A 45 -3.12 -1.83 8.55
CA ALA A 45 -4.15 -1.70 9.57
C ALA A 45 -3.54 -1.62 10.98
N ILE A 46 -2.59 -2.50 11.31
CA ILE A 46 -1.90 -2.50 12.62
C ILE A 46 -1.13 -1.20 12.84
N CYS A 47 -0.41 -0.71 11.83
CA CYS A 47 0.30 0.57 11.90
C CYS A 47 -0.66 1.72 12.20
N TRP A 48 -1.81 1.75 11.52
CA TRP A 48 -2.81 2.78 11.73
C TRP A 48 -3.43 2.71 13.14
N SER A 49 -3.80 1.51 13.59
CA SER A 49 -4.32 1.31 14.95
C SER A 49 -3.30 1.71 16.02
N THR A 50 -2.02 1.40 15.82
CA THR A 50 -0.94 1.78 16.73
C THR A 50 -0.76 3.30 16.78
N TYR A 51 -0.86 3.96 15.63
CA TYR A 51 -0.77 5.42 15.54
C TYR A 51 -1.91 6.12 16.28
N GLU A 52 -3.16 5.66 16.10
CA GLU A 52 -4.32 6.22 16.79
C GLU A 52 -4.28 5.97 18.30
N ALA A 53 -3.85 4.78 18.72
CA ALA A 53 -3.65 4.46 20.14
C ALA A 53 -2.60 5.39 20.76
N GLY A 54 -1.41 5.49 20.14
CA GLY A 54 -0.32 6.34 20.62
C GLY A 54 -0.72 7.83 20.70
N LYS A 55 -1.45 8.33 19.71
CA LYS A 55 -1.97 9.70 19.71
C LYS A 55 -2.95 9.95 20.86
N SER A 56 -3.83 8.99 21.14
CA SER A 56 -4.80 9.09 22.24
C SER A 56 -4.10 9.15 23.60
N PHE A 57 -3.08 8.31 23.79
CA PHE A 57 -2.26 8.36 25.02
C PHE A 57 -1.49 9.68 25.17
N PHE A 58 -0.98 10.25 24.08
CA PHE A 58 -0.24 11.50 24.14
C PHE A 58 -1.13 12.73 24.39
N GLN A 59 -2.36 12.73 23.86
CA GLN A 59 -3.34 13.80 24.08
C GLN A 59 -3.86 13.85 25.53
N GLU A 60 -3.97 12.69 26.17
CA GLU A 60 -4.37 12.61 27.58
C GLU A 60 -3.29 13.18 28.51
N ILE A 61 -2.02 12.91 28.23
CA ILE A 61 -0.87 13.44 29.00
C ILE A 61 -0.74 14.96 28.84
N ASP A 62 -0.95 15.50 27.64
CA ASP A 62 -0.86 16.94 27.37
C ASP A 62 -2.03 17.71 28.02
N SER A 63 -3.24 17.11 28.05
CA SER A 63 -4.42 17.71 28.68
C SER A 63 -4.31 17.76 30.22
N GLY A 64 -3.56 16.82 30.83
CA GLY A 64 -3.27 16.83 32.26
C GLY A 64 -2.28 17.90 32.71
N SER A 65 -1.47 18.47 31.81
CA SER A 65 -0.43 19.47 32.15
C SER A 65 -0.89 20.93 32.05
N ASN A 66 -2.13 21.20 31.59
CA ASN A 66 -2.69 22.55 31.46
C ASN A 66 -3.73 22.90 32.55
N ASN A 67 -3.68 22.24 33.71
CA ASN A 67 -4.59 22.54 34.83
C ASN A 67 -3.83 22.75 36.15
N SER A 68 -2.77 23.57 36.14
CA SER A 68 -1.99 23.95 37.34
C SER A 68 -1.63 25.44 37.42
N ASN A 69 -2.41 26.33 36.78
CA ASN A 69 -2.17 27.78 36.86
C ASN A 69 -3.44 28.62 37.10
N ASP A 70 -4.33 28.20 37.98
CA ASP A 70 -5.32 29.13 38.56
C ASP A 70 -5.21 29.11 40.09
N THR A 71 -5.13 30.32 40.64
CA THR A 71 -4.74 30.68 42.03
C THR A 71 -5.98 30.81 42.91
#